data_AF-A0A8S3YBZ7-F1
#
_entry.id   AF-A0A8S3YBZ7-F1
#
_cell.length_a   1.000
_cell.length_b   1.000
_cell.length_c   1.000
_cell.angle_alpha   90.00
_cell.angle_beta   90.00
_cell.angle_gamma   90.00
#
_symmetry.space_group_name_H-M   'P 1'
#
loop_
_entity.id
_entity.type
_entity.pdbx_description
1 polymer ?
#
loop_
_entity_poly.entity_id
_entity_poly.type
_entity_poly.pdbx_seq_one_letter_code
_entity_poly.pdbx_strand_id
1 'polypeptide(L)'
;QLPKLKPCSETSIIYTWDIEPRPRGYWTPGNYWQSLVCERPNITADWTVSCLRNSTVWIFGDSNGWALINTLSNLTEVENNSGSWPYQFIRRDKINGITFRFTPIEYPVYLGQVWRPRLPYGGVAKQIDEISSNGTHFLVIHYYMHLAPSHLNIAYLRLTAVRDAIQRLLARNPNVVVGIRGPHVSSFEFNFNHAVGGDNLGTYLLEMIRHVFVDLRHKVIFLDGWEKTIALANSWYHPDEMVPLDLARTLLTFKCS
;
A
#
# COMPACT_ATOMS: atom_id res chain seq x y z
N GLN A 1 -25.37 1.69 20.74
CA GLN A 1 -24.38 0.58 20.71
C GLN A 1 -24.09 0.29 19.25
N LEU A 2 -22.83 0.34 18.81
CA LEU A 2 -22.49 0.02 17.43
C LEU A 2 -22.83 -1.45 17.13
N PRO A 3 -23.29 -1.79 15.92
CA PRO A 3 -23.58 -3.18 15.55
C PRO A 3 -22.31 -4.02 15.67
N LYS A 4 -22.47 -5.29 16.08
CA LYS A 4 -21.35 -6.22 16.11
C LYS A 4 -20.86 -6.46 14.68
N LEU A 5 -19.64 -6.02 14.39
CA LEU A 5 -19.01 -6.20 13.09
C LEU A 5 -18.49 -7.63 12.94
N LYS A 6 -18.47 -8.13 11.70
CA LYS A 6 -17.79 -9.39 11.38
C LYS A 6 -16.27 -9.18 11.39
N PRO A 7 -15.45 -10.22 11.66
CA PRO A 7 -14.02 -10.15 11.43
C PRO A 7 -13.68 -9.73 9.99
N CYS A 8 -12.59 -8.98 9.80
CA CYS A 8 -12.18 -8.57 8.44
C CYS A 8 -11.88 -9.77 7.53
N SER A 9 -11.40 -10.89 8.07
CA SER A 9 -11.19 -12.15 7.34
C SER A 9 -12.48 -12.76 6.77
N GLU A 10 -13.64 -12.39 7.32
CA GLU A 10 -14.97 -12.84 6.89
C GLU A 10 -15.77 -11.74 6.17
N THR A 11 -15.18 -10.55 6.04
CA THR A 11 -15.81 -9.39 5.42
C THR A 11 -15.39 -9.29 3.96
N SER A 12 -16.35 -9.01 3.06
CA SER A 12 -16.04 -8.85 1.64
C SER A 12 -15.04 -7.73 1.42
N ILE A 13 -13.97 -8.02 0.66
CA ILE A 13 -12.91 -7.06 0.33
C ILE A 13 -13.48 -5.84 -0.41
N ILE A 14 -14.61 -5.98 -1.11
CA ILE A 14 -15.24 -4.88 -1.85
C ILE A 14 -15.52 -3.66 -0.94
N TYR A 15 -15.83 -3.90 0.33
CA TYR A 15 -16.09 -2.84 1.31
C TYR A 15 -14.87 -1.94 1.57
N THR A 16 -13.67 -2.36 1.20
CA THR A 16 -12.49 -1.49 1.28
C THR A 16 -12.50 -0.38 0.22
N TRP A 17 -13.23 -0.58 -0.88
CA TRP A 17 -13.35 0.38 -1.98
C TRP A 17 -14.53 1.34 -1.85
N ASP A 18 -15.50 1.01 -1.00
CA ASP A 18 -16.73 1.76 -0.88
C ASP A 18 -16.47 3.18 -0.37
N ILE A 19 -17.07 4.13 -1.08
CA ILE A 19 -16.97 5.56 -0.76
C ILE A 19 -18.05 6.02 0.20
N GLU A 20 -19.10 5.21 0.40
CA GLU A 20 -20.22 5.47 1.30
C GLU A 20 -20.69 4.17 1.99
N PRO A 21 -21.24 4.25 3.22
CA PRO A 21 -21.28 5.44 4.06
C PRO A 21 -19.89 5.79 4.62
N ARG A 22 -19.59 7.09 4.71
CA ARG A 22 -18.44 7.64 5.46
C ARG A 22 -18.89 8.27 6.80
N PRO A 23 -18.02 8.28 7.83
CA PRO A 23 -16.65 7.78 7.83
C PRO A 23 -16.57 6.23 7.95
N ARG A 24 -15.50 5.62 7.42
CA ARG A 24 -15.23 4.16 7.55
C ARG A 24 -14.49 3.81 8.84
N GLY A 25 -14.11 4.81 9.63
CA GLY A 25 -13.46 4.67 10.93
C GLY A 25 -13.06 6.00 11.53
N TYR A 26 -12.37 5.94 12.67
CA TYR A 26 -11.85 7.11 13.38
C TYR A 26 -10.63 6.74 14.21
N TRP A 27 -9.75 7.72 14.49
CA TRP A 27 -8.63 7.51 15.40
C TRP A 27 -9.07 7.57 16.85
N THR A 28 -8.69 6.58 17.64
CA THR A 28 -8.84 6.61 19.09
C THR A 28 -7.70 7.42 19.73
N PRO A 29 -7.85 7.87 20.99
CA PRO A 29 -6.76 8.52 21.73
C PRO A 29 -5.47 7.69 21.87
N GLY A 30 -5.55 6.37 21.66
CA GLY A 30 -4.40 5.45 21.68
C GLY A 30 -3.74 5.23 20.31
N ASN A 31 -3.93 6.15 19.36
CA ASN A 31 -3.36 6.07 18.01
C ASN A 31 -3.74 4.78 17.25
N TYR A 32 -4.97 4.31 17.46
CA TYR A 32 -5.53 3.14 16.79
C TYR A 32 -6.73 3.55 15.94
N TRP A 33 -6.78 3.12 14.68
CA TRP A 33 -7.93 3.36 13.82
C TRP A 33 -9.07 2.41 14.20
N GLN A 34 -10.15 2.90 14.80
CA GLN A 34 -11.33 2.07 14.98
C GLN A 34 -12.05 1.93 13.64
N SER A 35 -11.95 0.75 13.03
CA SER A 35 -12.71 0.41 11.81
C SER A 35 -14.20 0.32 12.13
N LEU A 36 -15.03 0.92 11.28
CA LEU A 36 -16.49 0.76 11.26
C LEU A 36 -16.93 -0.26 10.19
N VAL A 37 -15.99 -0.84 9.45
CA VAL A 37 -16.25 -1.80 8.37
C VAL A 37 -16.26 -3.24 8.87
N CYS A 38 -15.25 -3.59 9.67
CA CYS A 38 -15.04 -4.94 10.17
C CYS A 38 -14.23 -4.92 11.47
N GLU A 39 -14.38 -5.98 12.27
CA GLU A 39 -13.61 -6.20 13.49
C GLU A 39 -12.18 -6.63 13.13
N ARG A 40 -11.20 -6.05 13.82
CA ARG A 40 -9.78 -6.29 13.59
C ARG A 40 -9.14 -6.88 14.85
N PRO A 41 -8.37 -7.97 14.76
CA PRO A 41 -7.63 -8.49 15.89
C PRO A 41 -6.61 -7.48 16.41
N ASN A 42 -6.20 -7.67 17.67
CA ASN A 42 -5.04 -6.97 18.18
C ASN A 42 -3.78 -7.58 17.54
N ILE A 43 -2.99 -6.77 16.84
CA ILE A 43 -1.82 -7.22 16.10
C ILE A 43 -0.59 -7.12 17.00
N THR A 44 -0.01 -8.27 17.34
CA THR A 44 1.27 -8.41 18.03
C THR A 44 2.37 -8.87 17.05
N ALA A 45 3.62 -8.89 17.52
CA ALA A 45 4.73 -9.43 16.72
C ALA A 45 4.49 -10.90 16.36
N ASP A 46 4.16 -11.74 17.34
CA ASP A 46 3.86 -13.17 17.14
C ASP A 46 2.71 -13.40 16.15
N TRP A 47 1.63 -12.61 16.26
CA TRP A 47 0.51 -12.70 15.33
C TRP A 47 0.94 -12.33 13.92
N THR A 48 1.74 -11.26 13.77
CA THR A 48 2.25 -10.80 12.47
C THR A 48 3.16 -11.85 11.84
N VAL A 49 4.09 -12.41 12.62
CA VAL A 49 4.98 -13.48 12.19
C VAL A 49 4.19 -14.72 11.77
N SER A 50 3.17 -15.11 12.55
CA SER A 50 2.29 -16.24 12.20
C SER A 50 1.57 -16.00 10.86
N CYS A 51 1.01 -14.79 10.67
CA CYS A 51 0.31 -14.40 9.45
C CYS A 51 1.21 -14.40 8.20
N LEU A 52 2.45 -13.94 8.35
CA LEU A 52 3.42 -13.81 7.25
C LEU A 52 4.34 -15.02 7.08
N ARG A 53 4.25 -16.05 7.92
CA ARG A 53 5.14 -17.21 7.89
C ARG A 53 5.19 -17.85 6.49
N ASN A 54 6.39 -18.18 6.03
CA ASN A 54 6.65 -18.77 4.71
C ASN A 54 6.07 -17.96 3.52
N SER A 55 6.02 -16.63 3.64
CA SER A 55 5.52 -15.75 2.59
C SER A 55 6.56 -14.76 2.08
N THR A 56 6.31 -14.19 0.91
CA THR A 56 7.07 -13.03 0.42
C THR A 56 6.18 -11.80 0.34
N VAL A 57 6.60 -10.73 1.01
CA VAL A 57 5.97 -9.41 0.97
C VAL A 57 6.69 -8.56 -0.07
N TRP A 58 5.94 -8.01 -1.02
CA TRP A 58 6.39 -7.16 -2.10
C TRP A 58 5.75 -5.80 -1.94
N ILE A 59 6.54 -4.74 -1.83
CA ILE A 59 6.02 -3.37 -1.90
C ILE A 59 6.69 -2.63 -3.06
N PHE A 60 5.86 -2.19 -4.00
CA PHE A 60 6.24 -1.30 -5.07
C PHE A 60 5.71 0.09 -4.74
N GLY A 61 6.59 1.06 -4.47
CA GLY A 61 6.11 2.36 -4.02
C GLY A 61 7.13 3.49 -4.05
N ASP A 62 6.69 4.65 -3.59
CA ASP A 62 7.59 5.75 -3.26
C ASP A 62 8.09 5.66 -1.80
N SER A 63 8.62 6.75 -1.23
CA SER A 63 9.08 6.83 0.16
C SER A 63 7.99 6.48 1.18
N ASN A 64 6.71 6.64 0.84
CA ASN A 64 5.61 6.20 1.69
C ASN A 64 5.36 4.69 1.59
N GLY A 65 5.60 4.09 0.42
CA GLY A 65 5.67 2.63 0.28
C GLY A 65 6.87 2.04 1.04
N TRP A 66 8.00 2.75 1.03
CA TRP A 66 9.18 2.39 1.82
C TRP A 66 8.88 2.41 3.33
N ALA A 67 8.17 3.43 3.81
CA ALA A 67 7.72 3.48 5.21
C ALA A 67 6.85 2.25 5.56
N LEU A 68 5.91 1.87 4.69
CA LEU A 68 5.03 0.71 4.93
C LEU A 68 5.80 -0.61 5.04
N ILE A 69 6.78 -0.86 4.17
CA ILE A 69 7.57 -2.11 4.25
C ILE A 69 8.45 -2.14 5.50
N ASN A 70 8.96 -0.99 5.94
CA ASN A 70 9.68 -0.90 7.20
C ASN A 70 8.75 -1.17 8.38
N THR A 71 7.53 -0.64 8.37
CA THR A 71 6.55 -0.95 9.42
C THR A 71 6.25 -2.45 9.48
N LEU A 72 6.01 -3.11 8.35
CA LEU A 72 5.79 -4.56 8.31
C LEU A 72 7.02 -5.35 8.77
N SER A 73 8.22 -4.97 8.35
CA SER A 73 9.49 -5.59 8.78
C SER A 73 9.71 -5.45 10.28
N ASN A 74 9.43 -4.27 10.84
CA ASN A 74 9.59 -3.96 12.25
C ASN A 74 8.57 -4.73 13.11
N LEU A 75 7.32 -4.87 12.64
CA LEU A 75 6.31 -5.70 13.32
C LEU A 75 6.71 -7.18 13.41
N THR A 76 7.60 -7.64 12.53
CA THR A 76 8.15 -9.01 12.57
C THR A 76 9.52 -9.11 13.25
N GLU A 77 10.03 -8.02 13.83
CA GLU A 77 11.37 -7.95 14.46
C GLU A 77 12.52 -8.37 13.52
N VAL A 78 12.31 -8.27 12.21
CA VAL A 78 13.33 -8.62 11.21
C VAL A 78 14.33 -7.47 11.10
N GLU A 79 15.61 -7.77 11.37
CA GLU A 79 16.69 -6.77 11.37
C GLU A 79 16.67 -5.86 10.14
N ASN A 80 16.66 -4.55 10.41
CA ASN A 80 16.66 -3.49 9.41
C ASN A 80 18.08 -3.13 8.96
N ASN A 81 18.85 -4.13 8.51
CA ASN A 81 20.28 -3.94 8.23
C ASN A 81 20.62 -3.70 6.75
N SER A 82 19.63 -3.51 5.87
CA SER A 82 19.90 -3.21 4.46
C SER A 82 18.71 -2.58 3.73
N GLY A 83 18.90 -1.38 3.20
CA GLY A 83 18.00 -0.72 2.27
C GLY A 83 17.77 0.75 2.58
N SER A 84 18.46 1.63 1.87
CA SER A 84 18.14 3.07 1.87
C SER A 84 17.14 3.40 0.77
N TRP A 85 16.16 4.24 1.06
CA TRP A 85 15.39 4.91 0.01
C TRP A 85 16.35 5.76 -0.85
N PRO A 86 16.21 5.81 -2.19
CA PRO A 86 15.23 5.16 -3.06
C PRO A 86 15.80 3.93 -3.80
N TYR A 87 16.40 2.98 -3.08
CA TYR A 87 16.97 1.78 -3.68
C TYR A 87 16.14 0.53 -3.40
N GLN A 88 16.16 -0.40 -4.36
CA GLN A 88 15.59 -1.73 -4.16
C GLN A 88 16.32 -2.44 -3.01
N PHE A 89 15.60 -3.25 -2.25
CA PHE A 89 16.22 -4.10 -1.24
C PHE A 89 15.44 -5.38 -0.99
N ILE A 90 16.11 -6.35 -0.36
CA ILE A 90 15.54 -7.62 0.07
C ILE A 90 15.97 -7.89 1.51
N ARG A 91 15.02 -8.12 2.41
CA ARG A 91 15.27 -8.61 3.78
C ARG A 91 14.70 -10.01 3.93
N ARG A 92 15.39 -10.87 4.67
CA ARG A 92 14.99 -12.28 4.85
C ARG A 92 15.03 -12.65 6.32
N ASP A 93 13.90 -13.06 6.85
CA ASP A 93 13.81 -13.85 8.06
C ASP A 93 13.95 -15.32 7.68
N LYS A 94 15.11 -15.90 7.95
CA LYS A 94 15.35 -17.32 7.68
C LYS A 94 14.64 -18.23 8.68
N ILE A 95 14.33 -17.76 9.88
CA ILE A 95 13.70 -18.54 10.94
C ILE A 95 12.22 -18.76 10.60
N ASN A 96 11.52 -17.70 10.21
CA ASN A 96 10.09 -17.76 9.89
C ASN A 96 9.79 -17.88 8.38
N GLY A 97 10.83 -17.92 7.54
CA GLY A 97 10.68 -18.03 6.09
C GLY A 97 10.03 -16.78 5.44
N ILE A 98 10.17 -15.61 6.06
CA ILE A 98 9.56 -14.36 5.58
C ILE A 98 10.57 -13.62 4.71
N THR A 99 10.16 -13.16 3.53
CA THR A 99 11.00 -12.31 2.68
C THR A 99 10.29 -10.99 2.39
N PHE A 100 10.93 -9.87 2.74
CA PHE A 100 10.47 -8.53 2.37
C PHE A 100 11.24 -8.03 1.15
N ARG A 101 10.53 -7.51 0.16
CA ARG A 101 11.08 -6.95 -1.06
C ARG A 101 10.48 -5.57 -1.31
N PHE A 102 11.35 -4.58 -1.41
CA PHE A 102 10.96 -3.25 -1.81
C PHE A 102 11.56 -2.92 -3.17
N THR A 103 10.74 -2.38 -4.05
CA THR A 103 11.21 -1.77 -5.29
C THR A 103 10.56 -0.39 -5.44
N PRO A 104 11.35 0.68 -5.62
CA PRO A 104 10.81 1.98 -5.99
C PRO A 104 9.98 1.88 -7.28
N ILE A 105 8.83 2.56 -7.33
CA ILE A 105 8.10 2.74 -8.59
C ILE A 105 8.98 3.43 -9.63
N GLU A 106 8.66 3.26 -10.92
CA GLU A 106 9.41 3.92 -11.97
C GLU A 106 9.41 5.43 -11.72
N TYR A 107 10.54 6.08 -12.01
CA TYR A 107 10.76 7.49 -11.71
C TYR A 107 10.92 7.83 -10.21
N PRO A 108 11.79 7.16 -9.44
CA PRO A 108 12.17 7.68 -8.12
C PRO A 108 12.84 9.07 -8.23
N VAL A 109 13.26 9.49 -9.44
CA VAL A 109 14.17 10.60 -9.71
C VAL A 109 13.55 11.73 -10.54
N TYR A 110 12.32 12.13 -10.25
CA TYR A 110 12.00 13.56 -10.31
C TYR A 110 12.50 14.32 -9.07
N LEU A 111 13.08 13.62 -8.06
CA LEU A 111 13.59 14.19 -6.81
C LEU A 111 15.13 14.18 -6.66
N GLY A 112 15.89 13.83 -7.70
CA GLY A 112 17.35 13.98 -7.69
C GLY A 112 17.77 15.03 -8.71
N GLN A 113 18.84 15.78 -8.45
CA GLN A 113 19.44 16.68 -9.46
C GLN A 113 19.96 15.94 -10.70
N VAL A 114 20.08 14.60 -10.65
CA VAL A 114 20.64 13.78 -11.71
C VAL A 114 19.60 12.79 -12.22
N TRP A 115 19.15 13.00 -13.46
CA TRP A 115 18.29 12.06 -14.17
C TRP A 115 19.00 10.72 -14.38
N ARG A 116 18.44 9.63 -13.86
CA ARG A 116 18.94 8.27 -14.07
C ARG A 116 17.99 7.50 -14.99
N PRO A 117 18.24 7.48 -16.32
CA PRO A 117 17.28 6.95 -17.29
C PRO A 117 16.99 5.46 -17.20
N ARG A 118 17.89 4.67 -16.60
CA ARG A 118 17.79 3.21 -16.58
C ARG A 118 17.60 2.72 -15.15
N LEU A 119 16.45 2.11 -14.92
CA LEU A 119 16.20 1.30 -13.74
C LEU A 119 16.67 -0.13 -14.03
N PRO A 120 17.61 -0.69 -13.26
CA PRO A 120 18.15 -2.03 -13.53
C PRO A 120 17.12 -3.16 -13.32
N TYR A 121 15.96 -2.85 -12.74
CA TYR A 121 14.91 -3.81 -12.34
C TYR A 121 13.66 -3.78 -13.24
N GLY A 122 13.64 -2.95 -14.29
CA GLY A 122 12.47 -2.83 -15.18
C GLY A 122 11.24 -2.17 -14.52
N GLY A 123 10.11 -2.19 -15.22
CA GLY A 123 8.86 -1.60 -14.71
C GLY A 123 8.15 -2.47 -13.68
N VAL A 124 7.24 -1.90 -12.89
CA VAL A 124 6.51 -2.60 -11.83
C VAL A 124 5.63 -3.71 -12.40
N ALA A 125 4.91 -3.46 -13.49
CA ALA A 125 4.08 -4.49 -14.13
C ALA A 125 4.92 -5.72 -14.56
N LYS A 126 6.12 -5.49 -15.11
CA LYS A 126 7.05 -6.57 -15.48
C LYS A 126 7.48 -7.37 -14.24
N GLN A 127 7.84 -6.68 -13.17
CA GLN A 127 8.23 -7.34 -11.92
C GLN A 127 7.08 -8.13 -11.29
N ILE A 128 5.83 -7.65 -11.40
CA ILE A 128 4.64 -8.41 -10.98
C ILE A 128 4.46 -9.67 -11.85
N ASP A 129 4.72 -9.60 -13.15
CA ASP A 129 4.67 -10.78 -14.04
C ASP A 129 5.77 -11.81 -13.71
N GLU A 130 6.89 -11.37 -13.13
CA GLU A 130 7.97 -12.25 -12.65
C GLU A 130 7.68 -12.89 -11.28
N ILE A 131 6.61 -12.50 -10.58
CA ILE A 131 6.21 -13.15 -9.32
C ILE A 131 5.74 -14.58 -9.61
N SER A 132 6.34 -15.51 -8.85
CA SER A 132 6.07 -16.95 -8.87
C SER A 132 4.58 -17.28 -8.79
N SER A 133 4.16 -18.29 -9.56
CA SER A 133 2.82 -18.89 -9.48
C SER A 133 2.61 -19.71 -8.19
N ASN A 134 3.68 -20.04 -7.48
CA ASN A 134 3.68 -20.87 -6.27
C ASN A 134 4.05 -20.05 -5.04
N GLY A 135 3.55 -20.46 -3.88
CA GLY A 135 3.82 -19.83 -2.59
C GLY A 135 2.82 -18.73 -2.23
N THR A 136 2.94 -18.22 -1.00
CA THR A 136 2.10 -17.13 -0.48
C THR A 136 2.81 -15.79 -0.70
N HIS A 137 2.12 -14.85 -1.34
CA HIS A 137 2.66 -13.53 -1.63
C HIS A 137 1.72 -12.44 -1.11
N PHE A 138 2.26 -11.44 -0.43
CA PHE A 138 1.57 -10.20 -0.13
C PHE A 138 2.14 -9.12 -1.05
N LEU A 139 1.31 -8.47 -1.85
CA LEU A 139 1.72 -7.48 -2.83
C LEU A 139 1.03 -6.15 -2.52
N VAL A 140 1.81 -5.09 -2.27
CA VAL A 140 1.29 -3.73 -2.12
C VAL A 140 1.85 -2.83 -3.21
N ILE A 141 0.97 -2.11 -3.91
CA ILE A 141 1.35 -1.08 -4.87
C ILE A 141 0.97 0.29 -4.34
N HIS A 142 1.88 1.26 -4.42
CA HIS A 142 1.65 2.65 -4.09
C HIS A 142 2.21 3.59 -5.16
N TYR A 143 1.32 4.12 -5.99
CA TYR A 143 1.64 5.15 -6.98
C TYR A 143 1.02 6.48 -6.55
N TYR A 144 1.79 7.33 -5.87
CA TYR A 144 1.28 8.63 -5.45
C TYR A 144 2.28 9.77 -5.60
N MET A 145 3.14 10.04 -4.61
CA MET A 145 3.84 11.32 -4.50
C MET A 145 4.74 11.64 -5.69
N HIS A 146 5.45 10.63 -6.17
CA HIS A 146 6.37 10.79 -7.30
C HIS A 146 5.69 10.61 -8.66
N LEU A 147 4.45 10.13 -8.67
CA LEU A 147 3.62 10.04 -9.88
C LEU A 147 2.74 11.28 -10.05
N ALA A 148 2.29 11.91 -8.96
CA ALA A 148 1.37 13.04 -8.98
C ALA A 148 1.83 14.21 -9.86
N PRO A 149 3.12 14.58 -9.92
CA PRO A 149 3.58 15.64 -10.82
C PRO A 149 3.60 15.23 -12.31
N SER A 150 3.39 13.94 -12.62
CA SER A 150 3.36 13.45 -13.99
C SER A 150 2.03 13.78 -14.67
N HIS A 151 2.04 13.84 -16.00
CA HIS A 151 0.80 13.96 -16.76
C HIS A 151 -0.17 12.80 -16.44
N LEU A 152 -1.47 13.07 -16.29
CA LEU A 152 -2.48 12.08 -15.89
C LEU A 152 -2.52 10.84 -16.81
N ASN A 153 -2.28 11.00 -18.11
CA ASN A 153 -2.13 9.86 -19.04
C ASN A 153 -1.01 8.89 -18.64
N ILE A 154 0.11 9.38 -18.09
CA ILE A 154 1.20 8.52 -17.60
C ILE A 154 0.71 7.72 -16.40
N ALA A 155 0.02 8.37 -15.46
CA ALA A 155 -0.57 7.70 -14.31
C ALA A 155 -1.56 6.62 -14.73
N TYR A 156 -2.47 6.94 -15.66
CA TYR A 156 -3.47 6.00 -16.17
C TYR A 156 -2.83 4.78 -16.83
N LEU A 157 -1.83 4.98 -17.70
CA LEU A 157 -1.12 3.89 -18.38
C LEU A 157 -0.37 2.99 -17.40
N ARG A 158 0.27 3.56 -16.37
CA ARG A 158 1.00 2.80 -15.35
C ARG A 158 0.05 1.99 -14.48
N LEU A 159 -1.03 2.61 -13.99
CA LEU A 159 -2.05 1.94 -13.19
C LEU A 159 -2.73 0.82 -13.99
N THR A 160 -3.03 1.04 -15.28
CA THR A 160 -3.62 0.03 -16.16
C THR A 160 -2.68 -1.16 -16.34
N ALA A 161 -1.39 -0.90 -16.64
CA ALA A 161 -0.41 -1.97 -16.79
C ALA A 161 -0.25 -2.81 -15.52
N VAL A 162 -0.28 -2.16 -14.35
CA VAL A 162 -0.24 -2.82 -13.04
C VAL A 162 -1.50 -3.63 -12.79
N ARG A 163 -2.68 -3.08 -13.09
CA ARG A 163 -3.97 -3.80 -12.99
C ARG A 163 -3.95 -5.07 -13.81
N ASP A 164 -3.49 -5.00 -15.06
CA ASP A 164 -3.41 -6.15 -15.96
C ASP A 164 -2.43 -7.21 -15.43
N ALA A 165 -1.27 -6.78 -14.90
CA ALA A 165 -0.28 -7.69 -14.30
C ALA A 165 -0.81 -8.36 -13.03
N ILE A 166 -1.52 -7.62 -12.17
CA ILE A 166 -2.20 -8.17 -10.98
C ILE A 166 -3.25 -9.19 -11.40
N GLN A 167 -4.06 -8.90 -12.42
CA GLN A 167 -5.05 -9.85 -12.93
C GLN A 167 -4.39 -11.16 -13.39
N ARG A 168 -3.29 -11.08 -14.15
CA ARG A 168 -2.51 -12.26 -14.54
C ARG A 168 -1.91 -13.00 -13.34
N LEU A 169 -1.46 -12.27 -12.31
CA LEU A 169 -0.89 -12.87 -11.10
C LEU A 169 -1.96 -13.63 -10.30
N LEU A 170 -3.12 -13.01 -10.07
CA LEU A 170 -4.25 -13.63 -9.38
C LEU A 170 -4.80 -14.83 -10.14
N ALA A 171 -4.74 -14.83 -11.48
CA ALA A 171 -5.16 -15.95 -12.31
C ALA A 171 -4.23 -17.18 -12.16
N ARG A 172 -2.93 -16.96 -11.95
CA ARG A 172 -1.93 -18.04 -11.85
C ARG A 172 -1.54 -18.42 -10.42
N ASN A 173 -1.87 -17.60 -9.42
CA ASN A 173 -1.61 -17.88 -8.00
C ASN A 173 -2.78 -17.39 -7.12
N PRO A 174 -3.66 -18.29 -6.63
CA PRO A 174 -4.79 -17.92 -5.78
C PRO A 174 -4.39 -17.53 -4.35
N ASN A 175 -3.14 -17.77 -3.93
CA ASN A 175 -2.65 -17.44 -2.59
C ASN A 175 -2.06 -16.03 -2.47
N VAL A 176 -2.17 -15.22 -3.53
CA VAL A 176 -1.69 -13.83 -3.51
C VAL A 176 -2.71 -12.93 -2.84
N VAL A 177 -2.25 -12.15 -1.87
CA VAL A 177 -3.00 -11.06 -1.25
C VAL A 177 -2.51 -9.76 -1.85
N VAL A 178 -3.40 -8.97 -2.43
CA VAL A 178 -3.05 -7.72 -3.11
C VAL A 178 -3.67 -6.54 -2.38
N GLY A 179 -2.85 -5.53 -2.09
CA GLY A 179 -3.24 -4.23 -1.59
C GLY A 179 -2.90 -3.11 -2.57
N ILE A 180 -3.83 -2.19 -2.81
CA ILE A 180 -3.54 -0.92 -3.47
C ILE A 180 -3.59 0.17 -2.41
N ARG A 181 -2.43 0.75 -2.12
CA ARG A 181 -2.34 1.91 -1.23
C ARG A 181 -2.71 3.15 -2.01
N GLY A 182 -3.86 3.73 -1.68
CA GLY A 182 -4.33 4.97 -2.25
C GLY A 182 -3.47 6.19 -1.84
N PRO A 183 -3.76 7.36 -2.41
CA PRO A 183 -3.20 8.64 -1.98
C PRO A 183 -3.49 8.97 -0.51
N HIS A 184 -2.78 9.96 0.01
CA HIS A 184 -2.98 10.54 1.34
C HIS A 184 -2.86 12.06 1.28
N VAL A 185 -3.39 12.77 2.27
CA VAL A 185 -3.36 14.25 2.29
C VAL A 185 -1.92 14.74 2.42
N SER A 186 -1.56 15.80 1.69
CA SER A 186 -0.18 16.36 1.65
C SER A 186 -0.12 17.86 1.33
N SER A 187 -1.11 18.61 1.79
CA SER A 187 -1.37 19.99 1.38
C SER A 187 -0.19 20.97 1.53
N PHE A 188 0.68 20.84 2.54
CA PHE A 188 1.74 21.83 2.81
C PHE A 188 2.89 21.83 1.81
N GLU A 189 3.12 20.71 1.14
CA GLU A 189 4.33 20.51 0.33
C GLU A 189 4.19 21.09 -1.09
N PHE A 190 2.97 21.47 -1.43
CA PHE A 190 2.61 22.10 -2.69
C PHE A 190 2.04 23.50 -2.48
N ASN A 191 2.30 24.11 -1.31
CA ASN A 191 1.82 25.44 -0.93
C ASN A 191 2.26 26.56 -1.89
N PHE A 192 3.37 26.39 -2.61
CA PHE A 192 3.83 27.31 -3.65
C PHE A 192 3.17 27.04 -5.02
N ASN A 193 2.82 25.78 -5.32
CA ASN A 193 2.20 25.41 -6.59
C ASN A 193 1.39 24.10 -6.48
N HIS A 194 0.09 24.25 -6.22
CA HIS A 194 -0.84 23.12 -6.16
C HIS A 194 -1.17 22.51 -7.53
N ALA A 195 -0.71 23.09 -8.65
CA ALA A 195 -0.94 22.53 -9.99
C ALA A 195 0.02 21.39 -10.34
N VAL A 196 1.12 21.22 -9.59
CA VAL A 196 2.13 20.17 -9.84
C VAL A 196 2.07 19.03 -8.81
N GLY A 197 1.07 19.02 -7.92
CA GLY A 197 0.87 17.96 -6.94
C GLY A 197 -0.11 18.32 -5.82
N GLY A 198 0.11 17.70 -4.66
CA GLY A 198 -0.71 17.91 -3.47
C GLY A 198 -2.09 17.29 -3.57
N ASP A 199 -3.00 17.78 -2.74
CA ASP A 199 -4.33 17.18 -2.56
C ASP A 199 -5.18 17.19 -3.82
N ASN A 200 -5.06 18.25 -4.63
CA ASN A 200 -5.80 18.38 -5.88
C ASN A 200 -5.51 17.18 -6.80
N LEU A 201 -4.25 16.98 -7.18
CA LEU A 201 -3.86 15.81 -7.99
C LEU A 201 -4.01 14.48 -7.25
N GLY A 202 -3.90 14.48 -5.92
CA GLY A 202 -4.19 13.31 -5.08
C GLY A 202 -5.62 12.80 -5.24
N THR A 203 -6.62 13.69 -5.26
CA THR A 203 -8.01 13.29 -5.48
C THR A 203 -8.25 12.74 -6.88
N TYR A 204 -7.63 13.31 -7.92
CA TYR A 204 -7.70 12.75 -9.27
C TYR A 204 -7.06 11.36 -9.36
N LEU A 205 -5.90 11.15 -8.72
CA LEU A 205 -5.27 9.83 -8.66
C LEU A 205 -6.12 8.83 -7.88
N LEU A 206 -6.78 9.25 -6.80
CA LEU A 206 -7.69 8.40 -6.02
C LEU A 206 -8.85 7.90 -6.89
N GLU A 207 -9.52 8.80 -7.62
CA GLU A 207 -10.60 8.44 -8.54
C GLU A 207 -10.10 7.57 -9.70
N MET A 208 -8.93 7.89 -10.24
CA MET A 208 -8.30 7.09 -11.30
C MET A 208 -7.99 5.66 -10.84
N ILE A 209 -7.43 5.48 -9.63
CA ILE A 209 -7.19 4.17 -9.05
C ILE A 209 -8.51 3.40 -8.90
N ARG A 210 -9.54 4.04 -8.37
CA ARG A 210 -10.89 3.43 -8.23
C ARG A 210 -11.42 2.98 -9.58
N HIS A 211 -11.31 3.81 -10.60
CA HIS A 211 -11.78 3.51 -11.95
C HIS A 211 -11.00 2.35 -12.58
N VAL A 212 -9.67 2.43 -12.61
CA VAL A 212 -8.80 1.41 -13.25
C VAL A 212 -9.00 0.03 -12.61
N PHE A 213 -9.15 -0.04 -11.29
CA PHE A 213 -9.26 -1.30 -10.55
C PHE A 213 -10.68 -1.81 -10.39
N VAL A 214 -11.69 -1.23 -11.07
CA VAL A 214 -13.11 -1.59 -10.90
C VAL A 214 -13.38 -3.09 -11.01
N ASP A 215 -12.77 -3.76 -11.99
CA ASP A 215 -12.96 -5.19 -12.24
C ASP A 215 -12.24 -6.09 -11.23
N LEU A 216 -11.33 -5.54 -10.42
CA LEU A 216 -10.54 -6.29 -9.44
C LEU A 216 -10.89 -5.96 -7.98
N ARG A 217 -11.85 -5.06 -7.72
CA ARG A 217 -12.21 -4.63 -6.36
C ARG A 217 -12.63 -5.78 -5.44
N HIS A 218 -13.16 -6.87 -6.01
CA HIS A 218 -13.57 -8.06 -5.27
C HIS A 218 -12.39 -8.98 -4.88
N LYS A 219 -11.17 -8.72 -5.35
CA LYS A 219 -9.95 -9.51 -5.10
C LYS A 219 -8.78 -8.69 -4.54
N VAL A 220 -8.88 -7.38 -4.56
CA VAL A 220 -7.80 -6.45 -4.21
C VAL A 220 -8.27 -5.59 -3.05
N ILE A 221 -7.46 -5.46 -2.00
CA ILE A 221 -7.75 -4.65 -0.82
C ILE A 221 -7.37 -3.20 -1.11
N PHE A 222 -8.28 -2.26 -0.94
CA PHE A 222 -7.93 -0.85 -0.96
C PHE A 222 -7.44 -0.40 0.41
N LEU A 223 -6.20 0.08 0.47
CA LEU A 223 -5.60 0.62 1.69
C LEU A 223 -5.79 2.15 1.65
N ASP A 224 -6.92 2.61 2.20
CA ASP A 224 -7.30 4.02 2.20
C ASP A 224 -6.39 4.84 3.14
N GLY A 225 -5.40 5.52 2.55
CA GLY A 225 -4.55 6.47 3.26
C GLY A 225 -5.21 7.85 3.40
N TRP A 226 -6.14 8.20 2.51
CA TRP A 226 -6.76 9.52 2.42
C TRP A 226 -7.66 9.81 3.60
N GLU A 227 -8.61 8.91 3.90
CA GLU A 227 -9.53 9.10 5.03
C GLU A 227 -8.78 9.16 6.37
N LYS A 228 -7.78 8.29 6.53
CA LYS A 228 -6.95 8.25 7.74
C LYS A 228 -6.16 9.53 7.95
N THR A 229 -5.64 10.13 6.89
CA THR A 229 -4.85 11.36 6.95
C THR A 229 -5.71 12.61 7.07
N ILE A 230 -6.90 12.64 6.47
CA ILE A 230 -7.92 13.67 6.75
C ILE A 230 -8.26 13.68 8.24
N ALA A 231 -8.52 12.51 8.83
CA ALA A 231 -8.89 12.42 10.24
C ALA A 231 -7.80 12.89 11.23
N LEU A 232 -6.54 12.94 10.77
CA LEU A 232 -5.40 13.46 11.54
C LEU A 232 -5.07 14.92 11.24
N ALA A 233 -5.83 15.57 10.34
CA ALA A 233 -5.46 16.86 9.76
C ALA A 233 -4.00 16.86 9.23
N ASN A 234 -3.56 15.73 8.67
CA ASN A 234 -2.22 15.61 8.13
C ASN A 234 -2.05 16.55 6.94
N SER A 235 -0.93 17.26 6.90
CA SER A 235 -0.59 18.17 5.81
C SER A 235 0.77 17.89 5.18
N TRP A 236 1.58 17.02 5.78
CA TRP A 236 2.93 16.66 5.33
C TRP A 236 2.93 15.53 4.29
N TYR A 237 3.95 15.46 3.43
CA TYR A 237 4.07 14.37 2.45
C TYR A 237 4.33 12.98 3.08
N HIS A 238 4.81 12.97 4.33
CA HIS A 238 4.95 11.78 5.16
C HIS A 238 3.98 11.87 6.34
N PRO A 239 2.91 11.08 6.31
CA PRO A 239 2.03 10.92 7.46
C PRO A 239 2.75 10.31 8.65
N ASP A 240 2.21 10.54 9.84
CA ASP A 240 2.65 9.91 11.09
C ASP A 240 2.73 8.37 10.96
N GLU A 241 3.67 7.74 11.68
CA GLU A 241 3.95 6.30 11.64
C GLU A 241 2.72 5.44 11.96
N MET A 242 1.74 5.97 12.68
CA MET A 242 0.45 5.29 12.93
C MET A 242 -0.32 4.98 11.63
N VAL A 243 -0.16 5.78 10.58
CA VAL A 243 -0.83 5.57 9.28
C VAL A 243 -0.31 4.34 8.55
N PRO A 244 0.99 4.20 8.21
CA PRO A 244 1.50 2.97 7.59
C PRO A 244 1.30 1.75 8.49
N LEU A 245 1.34 1.90 9.82
CA LEU A 245 0.97 0.83 10.74
C LEU A 245 -0.46 0.38 10.54
N ASP A 246 -1.42 1.30 10.45
CA ASP A 246 -2.80 0.91 10.24
C ASP A 246 -3.09 0.33 8.84
N LEU A 247 -2.40 0.82 7.81
CA LEU A 247 -2.48 0.25 6.46
C LEU A 247 -1.94 -1.19 6.44
N ALA A 248 -0.82 -1.45 7.15
CA ALA A 248 -0.30 -2.79 7.36
C ALA A 248 -1.31 -3.68 8.10
N ARG A 249 -1.91 -3.18 9.20
CA ARG A 249 -2.96 -3.90 9.92
C ARG A 249 -4.11 -4.27 8.99
N THR A 250 -4.64 -3.31 8.25
CA THR A 250 -5.75 -3.53 7.32
C THR A 250 -5.41 -4.66 6.35
N LEU A 251 -4.26 -4.60 5.68
CA LEU A 251 -3.81 -5.64 4.75
C LEU A 251 -3.81 -7.04 5.39
N LEU A 252 -3.21 -7.18 6.57
CA LEU A 252 -3.04 -8.48 7.23
C LEU A 252 -4.37 -9.04 7.73
N THR A 253 -5.23 -8.20 8.32
CA THR A 253 -6.52 -8.64 8.91
C THR A 253 -7.55 -9.15 7.90
N PHE A 254 -7.43 -8.77 6.62
CA PHE A 254 -8.28 -9.35 5.57
C PHE A 254 -7.82 -10.75 5.14
N LYS A 255 -6.59 -11.16 5.48
CA LYS A 255 -6.06 -12.49 5.17
C LYS A 255 -6.03 -13.42 6.39
N CYS A 256 -5.68 -12.87 7.55
CA CYS A 256 -5.37 -13.61 8.76
C CYS A 256 -6.38 -13.29 9.86
N SER A 257 -6.72 -14.29 10.66
CA SER A 257 -7.58 -14.21 11.84
C SER A 257 -6.78 -14.60 13.07
#